data_AF-A0A6I1E3G5-F1
#
_entry.id   AF-A0A6I1E3G5-F1
#
_cell.length_a   1.000
_cell.length_b   1.000
_cell.length_c   1.000
_cell.angle_alpha   90.00
_cell.angle_beta   90.00
_cell.angle_gamma   90.00
#
_symmetry.space_group_name_H-M   'P 1'
#
loop_
_entity.id
_entity.type
_entity.pdbx_description
1 polymer ?
#
loop_
_entity_poly.entity_id
_entity_poly.type
_entity_poly.pdbx_seq_one_letter_code
_entity_poly.pdbx_strand_id
1 'polypeptide(L)'
;MGFFNIKNINWKYIFGEIFLLFVGINLAIWFNNWNTSKSMEKDKVVALEKIEGEIKANLDQLVKDHEVNQKIPSFFSDFDALEAEDGRFVASPETMGKLREKYPEYIREVDSTEVSDGQYAYRIDSYINLEITDLSSIAWEISKSTGIFHEFGYDCLYDLQSLYNTQDLVKNELNKATEALRNTSMKDLVRTLGILKQLEEQLEKQYRDMLQNIKDCR
;
A
#
# COMPACT_ATOMS: atom_id res chain seq x y z
N MET A 1 16.91 -19.02 78.01
CA MET A 1 15.63 -18.27 77.99
C MET A 1 15.92 -16.82 78.31
N GLY A 2 16.14 -15.99 77.29
CA GLY A 2 16.19 -14.53 77.45
C GLY A 2 14.91 -13.95 76.90
N PHE A 3 13.97 -13.62 77.79
CA PHE A 3 12.74 -12.92 77.43
C PHE A 3 13.10 -11.47 77.09
N PHE A 4 13.01 -11.09 75.82
CA PHE A 4 13.06 -9.70 75.42
C PHE A 4 11.79 -9.00 75.90
N ASN A 5 11.95 -8.16 76.92
CA ASN A 5 10.91 -7.33 77.50
C ASN A 5 10.68 -6.13 76.56
N ILE A 6 9.74 -6.27 75.63
CA ILE A 6 9.39 -5.21 74.66
C ILE A 6 8.57 -4.14 75.39
N LYS A 7 9.26 -3.09 75.86
CA LYS A 7 8.65 -1.85 76.36
C LYS A 7 7.84 -1.16 75.24
N ASN A 8 6.60 -0.78 75.57
CA ASN A 8 5.71 0.18 74.89
C ASN A 8 6.07 0.54 73.44
N ILE A 9 5.78 -0.36 72.51
CA ILE A 9 5.77 -0.04 71.08
C ILE A 9 4.66 0.97 70.81
N ASN A 10 5.03 2.16 70.31
CA ASN A 10 4.07 3.17 69.88
C ASN A 10 3.49 2.81 68.51
N TRP A 11 2.53 1.90 68.50
CA TRP A 11 1.87 1.37 67.29
C TRP A 11 1.32 2.46 66.37
N LYS A 12 0.90 3.62 66.90
CA LYS A 12 0.45 4.76 66.08
C LYS A 12 1.56 5.31 65.20
N TYR A 13 2.78 5.36 65.72
CA TYR A 13 3.96 5.83 64.99
C TYR A 13 4.36 4.83 63.90
N ILE A 14 4.43 3.54 64.24
CA ILE A 14 4.76 2.47 63.28
C ILE A 14 3.73 2.39 62.15
N PHE A 15 2.44 2.49 62.46
CA PHE A 15 1.39 2.54 61.42
C PHE A 15 1.53 3.77 60.52
N GLY A 16 1.85 4.94 61.09
CA GLY A 16 2.11 6.15 60.32
C GLY A 16 3.31 6.00 59.38
N GLU A 17 4.39 5.38 59.85
CA GLU A 17 5.60 5.13 59.06
C GLU A 17 5.36 4.13 57.92
N ILE A 18 4.67 3.01 58.20
CA ILE A 18 4.27 2.04 57.17
C ILE A 18 3.34 2.68 56.14
N PHE A 19 2.38 3.49 56.58
CA PHE A 19 1.46 4.19 55.68
C PHE A 19 2.20 5.19 54.79
N LEU A 20 3.14 5.97 55.34
CA LEU A 20 3.96 6.90 54.56
C LEU A 20 4.86 6.19 53.55
N LEU A 21 5.48 5.08 53.92
CA LEU A 21 6.27 4.26 52.99
C LEU A 21 5.38 3.71 51.86
N PHE A 22 4.19 3.21 52.21
CA PHE A 22 3.24 2.72 51.21
C PHE A 22 2.81 3.82 50.23
N VAL A 23 2.42 5.00 50.74
CA VAL A 23 2.05 6.15 49.90
C VAL A 23 3.22 6.61 49.03
N GLY A 24 4.43 6.71 49.60
CA GLY A 24 5.62 7.13 48.87
C GLY A 24 5.97 6.21 47.70
N ILE A 25 5.97 4.88 47.93
CA ILE A 25 6.25 3.89 46.88
C ILE A 25 5.18 3.94 45.79
N ASN A 26 3.89 3.96 46.16
CA ASN A 26 2.80 4.02 45.19
C ASN A 26 2.85 5.30 44.34
N LEU A 27 3.13 6.45 44.96
CA LEU A 27 3.29 7.72 44.23
C LEU A 27 4.48 7.71 43.27
N ALA A 28 5.61 7.12 43.68
CA ALA A 28 6.78 7.00 42.81
C ALA A 28 6.50 6.12 41.59
N ILE A 29 5.89 4.95 41.79
CA ILE A 29 5.48 4.05 40.70
C ILE A 29 4.46 4.76 39.80
N TRP A 30 3.46 5.42 40.39
CA TRP A 30 2.44 6.15 39.65
C TRP A 30 3.03 7.26 38.78
N PHE A 31 3.94 8.07 39.33
CA PHE A 31 4.59 9.15 38.57
C PHE A 31 5.43 8.61 37.41
N ASN A 32 6.16 7.51 37.64
CA ASN A 32 6.93 6.85 36.59
C ASN A 32 6.02 6.32 35.48
N ASN A 33 4.94 5.62 35.84
CA ASN A 33 3.97 5.09 34.88
C ASN A 33 3.28 6.20 34.09
N TRP A 34 2.94 7.31 34.76
CA TRP A 34 2.35 8.48 34.10
C TRP A 34 3.30 9.12 33.09
N ASN A 35 4.59 9.25 33.45
CA ASN A 35 5.59 9.80 32.54
C ASN A 35 5.83 8.88 31.33
N THR A 36 5.91 7.56 31.55
CA THR A 36 6.03 6.57 30.47
C THR A 36 4.82 6.59 29.54
N SER A 37 3.60 6.60 30.09
CA SER A 37 2.36 6.68 29.30
C SER A 37 2.31 7.94 28.43
N LYS A 38 2.76 9.10 28.95
CA LYS A 38 2.82 10.34 28.18
C LYS A 38 3.82 10.29 27.02
N SER A 39 4.95 9.59 27.21
CA SER A 39 5.92 9.38 26.13
C SER A 39 5.33 8.49 25.04
N MET A 40 4.69 7.38 25.44
CA MET A 40 4.08 6.43 24.50
C MET A 40 2.99 7.08 23.65
N GLU A 41 2.15 7.92 24.25
CA GLU A 41 1.13 8.67 23.53
C GLU A 41 1.72 9.62 22.47
N LYS A 42 2.84 10.28 22.79
CA LYS A 42 3.54 11.13 21.83
C LYS A 42 4.11 10.32 20.68
N ASP A 43 4.73 9.18 20.96
CA ASP A 43 5.33 8.31 19.95
C ASP A 43 4.25 7.69 19.04
N LYS A 44 3.08 7.34 19.61
CA LYS A 44 1.89 6.93 18.88
C LYS A 44 1.44 7.99 17.87
N VAL A 45 1.29 9.25 18.29
CA VAL A 45 0.89 10.35 17.40
C VAL A 45 1.89 10.54 16.27
N VAL A 46 3.19 10.51 16.58
CA VAL A 46 4.25 10.64 15.56
C VAL A 46 4.19 9.48 14.57
N ALA A 47 3.99 8.24 15.03
CA ALA A 47 3.87 7.07 14.17
C ALA A 47 2.66 7.19 13.22
N LEU A 48 1.50 7.58 13.74
CA LEU A 48 0.29 7.80 12.94
C LEU A 48 0.47 8.91 11.90
N GLU A 49 1.16 10.01 12.24
CA GLU A 49 1.48 11.07 11.27
C GLU A 49 2.40 10.59 10.14
N LYS A 50 3.36 9.71 10.46
CA LYS A 50 4.24 9.11 9.44
C LYS A 50 3.48 8.14 8.55
N ILE A 51 2.62 7.30 9.12
CA ILE A 51 1.76 6.38 8.37
C ILE A 51 0.80 7.18 7.48
N GLU A 52 0.15 8.24 8.00
CA GLU A 52 -0.73 9.10 7.22
C GLU A 52 0.02 9.74 6.04
N GLY A 53 1.24 10.24 6.27
CA GLY A 53 2.08 10.80 5.23
C GLY A 53 2.46 9.77 4.16
N GLU A 54 2.82 8.57 4.56
CA GLU A 54 3.13 7.44 3.67
C GLU A 54 1.92 7.06 2.81
N ILE A 55 0.74 6.88 3.43
CA ILE A 55 -0.50 6.54 2.72
C ILE A 55 -0.88 7.63 1.70
N LYS A 56 -0.72 8.91 2.04
CA LYS A 56 -0.98 10.02 1.09
C LYS A 56 -0.05 9.97 -0.13
N ALA A 57 1.24 9.78 0.11
CA ALA A 57 2.23 9.70 -0.96
C ALA A 57 1.98 8.49 -1.85
N ASN A 58 1.74 7.33 -1.24
CA ASN A 58 1.42 6.09 -1.94
C ASN A 58 0.14 6.20 -2.77
N LEU A 59 -0.91 6.83 -2.24
CA LEU A 59 -2.17 7.06 -2.96
C LEU A 59 -1.97 7.93 -4.21
N ASP A 60 -1.22 9.03 -4.08
CA ASP A 60 -0.94 9.92 -5.22
C ASP A 60 -0.16 9.20 -6.32
N GLN A 61 0.82 8.37 -5.95
CA GLN A 61 1.59 7.57 -6.89
C GLN A 61 0.72 6.48 -7.56
N LEU A 62 -0.05 5.74 -6.76
CA LEU A 62 -0.94 4.67 -7.22
C LEU A 62 -1.91 5.16 -8.31
N VAL A 63 -2.58 6.29 -8.07
CA VAL A 63 -3.58 6.83 -9.00
C VAL A 63 -2.93 7.24 -10.33
N LYS A 64 -1.75 7.88 -10.28
CA LYS A 64 -1.03 8.31 -11.48
C LYS A 64 -0.56 7.13 -12.32
N ASP A 65 0.04 6.13 -11.69
CA ASP A 65 0.61 4.98 -12.39
C ASP A 65 -0.50 4.06 -12.93
N HIS A 66 -1.59 3.90 -12.17
CA HIS A 66 -2.77 3.16 -12.60
C HIS A 66 -3.32 3.71 -13.92
N GLU A 67 -3.51 5.03 -14.02
CA GLU A 67 -4.05 5.64 -15.25
C GLU A 67 -3.19 5.33 -16.48
N VAL A 68 -1.87 5.33 -16.32
CA VAL A 68 -0.93 5.00 -17.41
C VAL A 68 -0.97 3.51 -17.74
N ASN A 69 -0.89 2.64 -16.73
CA ASN A 69 -0.81 1.20 -16.92
C ASN A 69 -2.11 0.60 -17.50
N GLN A 70 -3.28 1.18 -17.19
CA GLN A 70 -4.57 0.70 -17.70
C GLN A 70 -4.80 0.98 -19.20
N LYS A 71 -3.97 1.82 -19.83
CA LYS A 71 -3.97 1.96 -21.29
C LYS A 71 -3.41 0.73 -22.01
N ILE A 72 -2.51 -0.01 -21.36
CA ILE A 72 -1.82 -1.16 -21.97
C ILE A 72 -2.83 -2.28 -22.34
N PRO A 73 -3.69 -2.78 -21.43
CA PRO A 73 -4.71 -3.78 -21.81
C PRO A 73 -5.65 -3.29 -22.91
N SER A 74 -5.97 -2.00 -22.92
CA SER A 74 -6.87 -1.41 -23.91
C SER A 74 -6.22 -1.38 -25.29
N PHE A 75 -4.93 -1.05 -25.36
CA PHE A 75 -4.14 -1.15 -26.59
C PHE A 75 -4.19 -2.57 -27.16
N PHE A 76 -3.88 -3.59 -26.35
CA PHE A 76 -3.92 -4.98 -26.83
C PHE A 76 -5.31 -5.43 -27.24
N SER A 77 -6.35 -5.11 -26.46
CA SER A 77 -7.72 -5.49 -26.81
C SER A 77 -8.19 -4.89 -28.14
N ASP A 78 -7.78 -3.66 -28.45
CA ASP A 78 -8.15 -3.00 -29.71
C ASP A 78 -7.42 -3.63 -30.91
N PHE A 79 -6.18 -4.09 -30.73
CA PHE A 79 -5.42 -4.76 -31.78
C PHE A 79 -5.82 -6.22 -31.98
N ASP A 80 -6.08 -6.97 -30.91
CA ASP A 80 -6.58 -8.34 -30.96
C ASP A 80 -7.92 -8.42 -31.71
N ALA A 81 -8.76 -7.38 -31.61
CA ALA A 81 -10.01 -7.29 -32.37
C ALA A 81 -9.81 -7.15 -33.89
N LEU A 82 -8.60 -6.82 -34.36
CA LEU A 82 -8.22 -6.71 -35.77
C LEU A 82 -7.42 -7.92 -36.26
N GLU A 83 -7.11 -8.87 -35.39
CA GLU A 83 -6.34 -10.05 -35.73
C GLU A 83 -7.18 -11.01 -36.59
N ALA A 84 -6.70 -11.31 -37.80
CA ALA A 84 -7.29 -12.33 -38.66
C ALA A 84 -6.88 -13.74 -38.20
N GLU A 85 -7.51 -14.78 -38.75
CA GLU A 85 -7.23 -16.18 -38.39
C GLU A 85 -5.76 -16.60 -38.59
N ASP A 86 -5.02 -15.90 -39.45
CA ASP A 86 -3.61 -16.15 -39.73
C ASP A 86 -2.63 -15.34 -38.86
N GLY A 87 -3.16 -14.63 -37.85
CA GLY A 87 -2.38 -13.83 -36.90
C GLY A 87 -1.93 -12.46 -37.43
N ARG A 88 -2.37 -12.04 -38.62
CA ARG A 88 -2.09 -10.70 -39.15
C ARG A 88 -3.18 -9.73 -38.73
N PHE A 89 -2.78 -8.51 -38.37
CA PHE A 89 -3.72 -7.42 -38.14
C PHE A 89 -4.21 -6.86 -39.46
N VAL A 90 -5.51 -6.98 -39.75
CA VAL A 90 -6.09 -6.52 -41.01
C VAL A 90 -7.09 -5.41 -40.75
N ALA A 91 -6.86 -4.24 -41.36
CA ALA A 91 -7.73 -3.08 -41.18
C ALA A 91 -7.72 -2.16 -42.40
N SER A 92 -8.65 -1.21 -42.44
CA SER A 92 -8.59 -0.09 -43.38
C SER A 92 -7.59 0.97 -42.88
N PRO A 93 -7.05 1.82 -43.77
CA PRO A 93 -6.20 2.95 -43.37
C PRO A 93 -6.88 3.92 -42.40
N GLU A 94 -8.20 4.08 -42.50
CA GLU A 94 -8.97 4.92 -41.58
C GLU A 94 -8.97 4.35 -40.16
N THR A 95 -9.23 3.04 -40.01
CA THR A 95 -9.21 2.36 -38.70
C THR A 95 -7.81 2.40 -38.09
N MET A 96 -6.77 2.13 -38.88
CA MET A 96 -5.40 2.20 -38.40
C MET A 96 -4.99 3.63 -38.01
N GLY A 97 -5.45 4.64 -38.74
CA GLY A 97 -5.26 6.06 -38.40
C GLY A 97 -5.83 6.40 -37.02
N LYS A 98 -7.06 5.96 -36.74
CA LYS A 98 -7.71 6.16 -35.42
C LYS A 98 -6.94 5.47 -34.30
N LEU A 99 -6.44 4.26 -34.52
CA LEU A 99 -5.64 3.55 -33.51
C LEU A 99 -4.29 4.22 -33.24
N ARG A 100 -3.62 4.74 -34.28
CA ARG A 100 -2.40 5.54 -34.13
C ARG A 100 -2.61 6.83 -33.36
N GLU A 101 -3.74 7.50 -33.58
CA GLU A 101 -4.10 8.70 -32.83
C GLU A 101 -4.46 8.39 -31.37
N LYS A 102 -5.05 7.21 -31.12
CA LYS A 102 -5.43 6.75 -29.78
C LYS A 102 -4.23 6.29 -28.95
N TYR A 103 -3.21 5.69 -29.58
CA TYR A 103 -2.04 5.09 -28.92
C TYR A 103 -0.69 5.56 -29.50
N PRO A 104 -0.44 6.87 -29.63
CA PRO A 104 0.79 7.38 -30.23
C PRO A 104 2.04 7.00 -29.43
N GLU A 105 1.93 6.78 -28.12
CA GLU A 105 3.03 6.40 -27.24
C GLU A 105 3.51 4.94 -27.41
N TYR A 106 2.65 4.05 -27.93
CA TYR A 106 2.95 2.62 -28.03
C TYR A 106 3.38 2.19 -29.43
N ILE A 107 3.05 2.95 -30.47
CA ILE A 107 3.31 2.57 -31.87
C ILE A 107 4.58 3.29 -32.35
N ARG A 108 5.62 2.52 -32.69
CA ARG A 108 6.89 3.07 -33.20
C ARG A 108 6.95 3.06 -34.72
N GLU A 109 6.73 1.89 -35.29
CA GLU A 109 6.78 1.67 -36.73
C GLU A 109 5.53 0.93 -37.19
N VAL A 110 5.02 1.32 -38.35
CA VAL A 110 3.88 0.68 -38.98
C VAL A 110 4.25 0.43 -40.43
N ASP A 111 4.21 -0.84 -40.81
CA ASP A 111 4.35 -1.31 -42.17
C ASP A 111 3.04 -1.96 -42.61
N SER A 112 2.73 -1.91 -43.90
CA SER A 112 1.45 -2.39 -44.42
C SER A 112 1.58 -2.98 -45.81
N THR A 113 0.90 -4.10 -46.05
CA THR A 113 0.75 -4.69 -47.38
C THR A 113 -0.73 -4.78 -47.72
N GLU A 114 -1.12 -4.28 -48.89
CA GLU A 114 -2.51 -4.38 -49.36
C GLU A 114 -2.90 -5.86 -49.54
N VAL A 115 -4.09 -6.23 -49.06
CA VAL A 115 -4.60 -7.61 -49.15
C VAL A 115 -5.76 -7.68 -50.13
N SER A 116 -6.82 -6.91 -49.89
CA SER A 116 -8.00 -6.81 -50.77
C SER A 116 -8.92 -5.67 -50.35
N ASP A 117 -9.65 -5.09 -51.31
CA ASP A 117 -10.78 -4.17 -51.06
C ASP A 117 -10.47 -3.02 -50.08
N GLY A 118 -9.30 -2.39 -50.24
CA GLY A 118 -8.87 -1.27 -49.38
C GLY A 118 -8.48 -1.69 -47.95
N GLN A 119 -8.33 -2.99 -47.69
CA GLN A 119 -7.78 -3.53 -46.46
C GLN A 119 -6.29 -3.86 -46.61
N TYR A 120 -5.58 -3.63 -45.52
CA TYR A 120 -4.14 -3.78 -45.43
C TYR A 120 -3.81 -4.69 -44.25
N ALA A 121 -2.87 -5.59 -44.45
CA ALA A 121 -2.22 -6.34 -43.38
C ALA A 121 -1.11 -5.47 -42.80
N TYR A 122 -1.20 -5.18 -41.50
CA TYR A 122 -0.26 -4.33 -40.78
C TYR A 122 0.73 -5.14 -39.96
N ARG A 123 1.99 -4.71 -40.00
CA ARG A 123 3.03 -5.13 -39.06
C ARG A 123 3.41 -3.92 -38.22
N ILE A 124 3.28 -4.08 -36.91
CA ILE A 124 3.42 -2.98 -35.96
C ILE A 124 4.55 -3.32 -35.01
N ASP A 125 5.53 -2.42 -34.93
CA ASP A 125 6.51 -2.45 -33.85
C ASP A 125 5.97 -1.59 -32.71
N SER A 126 5.87 -2.19 -31.52
CA SER A 126 5.32 -1.54 -30.35
C SER A 126 6.31 -1.47 -29.19
N TYR A 127 6.18 -0.41 -28.40
CA TYR A 127 6.96 -0.23 -27.18
C TYR A 127 6.04 0.04 -26.01
N ILE A 128 5.99 -0.92 -25.10
CA ILE A 128 5.18 -0.83 -23.89
C ILE A 128 6.09 -0.43 -22.74
N ASN A 129 5.81 0.72 -22.13
CA ASN A 129 6.39 1.11 -20.85
C ASN A 129 5.39 0.82 -19.74
N LEU A 130 5.78 -0.02 -18.79
CA LEU A 130 5.02 -0.25 -17.58
C LEU A 130 5.56 0.69 -16.50
N GLU A 131 4.71 1.55 -15.95
CA GLU A 131 5.08 2.39 -14.81
C GLU A 131 5.13 1.53 -13.55
N ILE A 132 6.27 1.55 -12.86
CA ILE A 132 6.49 0.76 -11.65
C ILE A 132 6.21 1.65 -10.44
N THR A 133 5.09 1.38 -9.77
CA THR A 133 4.68 2.07 -8.54
C THR A 133 5.51 1.61 -7.35
N ASP A 134 6.26 2.54 -6.75
CA ASP A 134 6.99 2.30 -5.50
C ASP A 134 6.11 2.68 -4.28
N LEU A 135 5.37 1.70 -3.77
CA LEU A 135 4.51 1.88 -2.60
C LEU A 135 5.31 1.63 -1.31
N SER A 136 5.61 2.70 -0.56
CA SER A 136 6.38 2.55 0.69
C SER A 136 5.59 1.78 1.76
N SER A 137 6.32 1.07 2.63
CA SER A 137 5.76 0.47 3.86
C SER A 137 6.62 0.79 5.09
N ILE A 138 7.57 1.71 4.93
CA ILE A 138 8.60 2.02 5.92
C ILE A 138 7.96 2.51 7.23
N ALA A 139 6.98 3.41 7.17
CA ALA A 139 6.33 3.94 8.37
C ALA A 139 5.62 2.81 9.16
N TRP A 140 4.96 1.90 8.45
CA TRP A 140 4.30 0.75 9.05
C TRP A 140 5.27 -0.27 9.64
N GLU A 141 6.32 -0.63 8.90
CA GLU A 141 7.35 -1.57 9.38
C GLU A 141 8.11 -1.02 10.59
N ILE A 142 8.41 0.28 10.61
CA ILE A 142 9.01 0.95 11.78
C ILE A 142 8.05 0.89 12.97
N SER A 143 6.76 1.15 12.77
CA SER A 143 5.75 1.10 13.84
C SER A 143 5.62 -0.31 14.43
N LYS A 144 5.71 -1.35 13.60
CA LYS A 144 5.75 -2.75 14.05
C LYS A 144 7.03 -3.09 14.83
N SER A 145 8.19 -2.73 14.29
CA SER A 145 9.49 -3.08 14.89
C SER A 145 9.79 -2.34 16.20
N THR A 146 9.27 -1.13 16.36
CA THR A 146 9.38 -0.34 17.59
C THR A 146 8.35 -0.73 18.65
N GLY A 147 7.36 -1.56 18.29
CA GLY A 147 6.26 -1.96 19.18
C GLY A 147 5.18 -0.90 19.38
N ILE A 148 5.33 0.29 18.79
CA ILE A 148 4.35 1.39 18.90
C ILE A 148 2.97 0.98 18.37
N PHE A 149 2.92 0.05 17.41
CA PHE A 149 1.66 -0.45 16.88
C PHE A 149 0.75 -1.08 17.97
N HIS A 150 1.30 -1.61 19.07
CA HIS A 150 0.49 -2.15 20.16
C HIS A 150 -0.34 -1.07 20.89
N GLU A 151 0.02 0.20 20.74
CA GLU A 151 -0.71 1.34 21.29
C GLU A 151 -1.87 1.78 20.39
N PHE A 152 -1.98 1.22 19.19
CA PHE A 152 -3.09 1.50 18.28
C PHE A 152 -4.31 0.67 18.70
N GLY A 153 -5.49 1.28 18.59
CA GLY A 153 -6.74 0.55 18.79
C GLY A 153 -6.88 -0.62 17.82
N TYR A 154 -7.56 -1.68 18.24
CA TYR A 154 -7.72 -2.91 17.44
C TYR A 154 -8.28 -2.64 16.03
N ASP A 155 -9.31 -1.79 15.92
CA ASP A 155 -9.93 -1.47 14.63
C ASP A 155 -8.93 -0.78 13.69
N CYS A 156 -8.14 0.17 14.21
CA CYS A 156 -7.08 0.84 13.45
C CYS A 156 -6.00 -0.15 12.98
N LEU A 157 -5.60 -1.08 13.85
CA LEU A 157 -4.62 -2.11 13.50
C LEU A 157 -5.15 -3.03 12.41
N TYR A 158 -6.40 -3.44 12.52
CA TYR A 158 -7.04 -4.30 11.55
C TYR A 158 -7.08 -3.63 10.17
N ASP A 159 -7.51 -2.37 10.12
CA ASP A 159 -7.62 -1.63 8.86
C ASP A 159 -6.25 -1.34 8.25
N LEU A 160 -5.26 -0.93 9.05
CA LEU A 160 -3.88 -0.72 8.58
C LEU A 160 -3.28 -2.03 8.05
N GLN A 161 -3.40 -3.13 8.81
CA GLN A 161 -2.88 -4.43 8.38
C GLN A 161 -3.53 -4.90 7.08
N SER A 162 -4.85 -4.73 6.96
CA SER A 162 -5.60 -5.07 5.74
C SER A 162 -5.13 -4.26 4.54
N LEU A 163 -4.96 -2.95 4.71
CA LEU A 163 -4.47 -2.03 3.69
C LEU A 163 -3.05 -2.39 3.22
N TYR A 164 -2.11 -2.61 4.14
CA TYR A 164 -0.73 -2.97 3.78
C TYR A 164 -0.64 -4.37 3.16
N ASN A 165 -1.51 -5.31 3.54
CA ASN A 165 -1.59 -6.61 2.86
C ASN A 165 -2.03 -6.45 1.39
N THR A 166 -3.05 -5.64 1.11
CA THR A 166 -3.46 -5.35 -0.28
C THR A 166 -2.35 -4.65 -1.05
N GLN A 167 -1.62 -3.73 -0.41
CA GLN A 167 -0.45 -3.07 -1.00
C GLN A 167 0.61 -4.09 -1.45
N ASP A 168 0.89 -5.10 -0.64
CA ASP A 168 1.86 -6.14 -1.00
C ASP A 168 1.35 -7.04 -2.15
N LEU A 169 0.04 -7.29 -2.23
CA LEU A 169 -0.55 -7.97 -3.37
C LEU A 169 -0.39 -7.16 -4.67
N VAL A 170 -0.63 -5.84 -4.62
CA VAL A 170 -0.39 -4.93 -5.77
C VAL A 170 1.07 -5.00 -6.22
N LYS A 171 2.03 -4.87 -5.29
CA LYS A 171 3.46 -4.99 -5.62
C LYS A 171 3.81 -6.34 -6.27
N ASN A 172 3.24 -7.42 -5.77
CA ASN A 172 3.49 -8.75 -6.30
C ASN A 172 2.92 -8.93 -7.71
N GLU A 173 1.73 -8.42 -8.01
CA GLU A 173 1.17 -8.45 -9.36
C GLU A 173 1.93 -7.53 -10.32
N LEU A 174 2.41 -6.38 -9.85
CA LEU A 174 3.26 -5.49 -10.64
C LEU A 174 4.59 -6.18 -11.03
N ASN A 175 5.22 -6.90 -10.11
CA ASN A 175 6.40 -7.71 -10.40
C ASN A 175 6.13 -8.78 -11.47
N LYS A 176 4.98 -9.47 -11.39
CA LYS A 176 4.57 -10.44 -12.41
C LYS A 176 4.32 -9.77 -13.77
N ALA A 177 3.76 -8.57 -13.79
CA ALA A 177 3.59 -7.80 -15.02
C ALA A 177 4.95 -7.42 -15.65
N THR A 178 5.92 -6.98 -14.84
CA THR A 178 7.30 -6.73 -15.29
C THR A 178 7.94 -8.00 -15.84
N GLU A 179 7.76 -9.15 -15.19
CA GLU A 179 8.26 -10.44 -15.68
C GLU A 179 7.62 -10.85 -17.01
N ALA A 180 6.31 -10.67 -17.17
CA ALA A 180 5.59 -10.96 -18.40
C ALA A 180 6.08 -10.07 -19.55
N LEU A 181 6.29 -8.77 -19.30
CA LEU A 181 6.86 -7.83 -20.25
C LEU A 181 8.28 -8.25 -20.67
N ARG A 182 9.14 -8.61 -19.69
CA ARG A 182 10.51 -9.09 -19.94
C ARG A 182 10.55 -10.37 -20.78
N ASN A 183 9.63 -11.30 -20.53
CA ASN A 183 9.53 -12.56 -21.25
C ASN A 183 8.76 -12.44 -22.57
N THR A 184 8.32 -11.24 -22.94
CA THR A 184 7.52 -10.96 -24.15
C THR A 184 6.21 -11.77 -24.19
N SER A 185 5.68 -12.16 -23.02
CA SER A 185 4.40 -12.87 -22.92
C SER A 185 3.24 -11.89 -22.79
N MET A 186 2.73 -11.45 -23.93
CA MET A 186 1.76 -10.35 -23.94
C MET A 186 0.40 -10.72 -23.32
N LYS A 187 -0.06 -11.95 -23.57
CA LYS A 187 -1.29 -12.47 -22.98
C LYS A 187 -1.19 -12.54 -21.46
N ASP A 188 -0.03 -12.92 -20.91
CA ASP A 188 0.18 -12.92 -19.47
C ASP A 188 0.25 -11.50 -18.91
N LEU A 189 0.86 -10.55 -19.62
CA LEU A 189 0.88 -9.15 -19.22
C LEU A 189 -0.54 -8.60 -19.11
N VAL A 190 -1.36 -8.73 -20.16
CA VAL A 190 -2.75 -8.23 -20.17
C VAL A 190 -3.58 -8.86 -19.05
N ARG A 191 -3.47 -10.19 -18.87
CA ARG A 191 -4.16 -10.89 -17.78
C ARG A 191 -3.73 -10.36 -16.40
N THR A 192 -2.44 -10.18 -16.20
CA THR A 192 -1.88 -9.71 -14.92
C THR A 192 -2.32 -8.28 -14.63
N LEU A 193 -2.28 -7.39 -15.63
CA LEU A 193 -2.76 -6.00 -15.51
C LEU A 193 -4.27 -5.92 -15.21
N GLY A 194 -5.06 -6.87 -15.70
CA GLY A 194 -6.48 -6.98 -15.33
C GLY A 194 -6.70 -7.33 -13.87
N ILE A 195 -5.87 -8.20 -13.28
CA ILE A 195 -5.91 -8.51 -11.84
C ILE A 195 -5.39 -7.32 -11.04
N LEU A 196 -4.27 -6.74 -11.46
CA LEU A 196 -3.66 -5.57 -10.85
C LEU A 196 -4.68 -4.43 -10.73
N LYS A 197 -5.46 -4.15 -11.79
CA LYS A 197 -6.53 -3.15 -11.78
C LYS A 197 -7.46 -3.27 -10.57
N GLN A 198 -7.95 -4.48 -10.32
CA GLN A 198 -8.92 -4.74 -9.24
C GLN A 198 -8.29 -4.52 -7.86
N LEU A 199 -7.02 -4.94 -7.71
CA LEU A 199 -6.27 -4.73 -6.48
C LEU A 199 -5.95 -3.26 -6.23
N GLU A 200 -5.60 -2.51 -7.28
CA GLU A 200 -5.34 -1.07 -7.21
C GLU A 200 -6.60 -0.29 -6.86
N GLU A 201 -7.75 -0.61 -7.46
CA GLU A 201 -9.04 0.00 -7.12
C GLU A 201 -9.44 -0.27 -5.65
N GLN A 202 -9.22 -1.50 -5.18
CA GLN A 202 -9.45 -1.87 -3.79
C GLN A 202 -8.49 -1.10 -2.84
N LEU A 203 -7.20 -1.05 -3.18
CA LEU A 203 -6.19 -0.37 -2.39
C LEU A 203 -6.43 1.13 -2.34
N GLU A 204 -6.80 1.75 -3.46
CA GLU A 204 -7.16 3.16 -3.53
C GLU A 204 -8.30 3.47 -2.55
N LYS A 205 -9.36 2.64 -2.56
CA LYS A 205 -10.46 2.79 -1.62
C LYS A 205 -9.97 2.66 -0.17
N GLN A 206 -9.17 1.64 0.14
CA GLN A 206 -8.62 1.44 1.49
C GLN A 206 -7.76 2.62 1.94
N TYR A 207 -6.92 3.18 1.07
CA TYR A 207 -6.16 4.40 1.35
C TYR A 207 -7.08 5.57 1.66
N ARG A 208 -8.10 5.82 0.84
CA ARG A 208 -9.04 6.93 1.04
C ARG A 208 -9.81 6.79 2.35
N ASP A 209 -10.31 5.58 2.64
CA ASP A 209 -11.05 5.29 3.87
C ASP A 209 -10.14 5.45 5.10
N MET A 210 -8.91 4.93 5.06
CA MET A 210 -7.93 5.10 6.14
C MET A 210 -7.59 6.57 6.35
N LEU A 211 -7.35 7.36 5.29
CA LEU A 211 -7.05 8.79 5.44
C LEU A 211 -8.19 9.61 6.07
N GLN A 212 -9.44 9.17 5.92
CA GLN A 212 -10.58 9.79 6.59
C GLN A 212 -10.61 9.43 8.09
N ASN A 213 -10.29 8.18 8.42
CA ASN A 213 -10.47 7.62 9.77
C ASN A 213 -9.20 7.58 10.61
N ILE A 214 -8.02 7.86 10.06
CA ILE A 214 -6.72 7.74 10.76
C ILE A 214 -6.61 8.68 11.97
N LYS A 215 -7.42 9.74 12.01
CA LYS A 215 -7.51 10.64 13.17
C LYS A 215 -8.19 9.97 14.36
N ASP A 216 -9.09 9.03 14.11
CA ASP A 216 -9.79 8.25 15.14
C ASP A 216 -8.89 7.14 15.72
N CYS A 217 -7.74 6.89 15.09
CA CYS A 217 -6.69 6.04 15.64
C CYS A 217 -5.87 6.72 16.76
N ARG A 218 -5.98 8.05 16.91
CA ARG A 218 -5.24 8.83 17.91
C ARG A 218 -5.74 8.56 19.32
#